data_AF-A0A914X4M8-F1
#
_entry.id   AF-A0A914X4M8-F1
#
_cell.length_a   1.000
_cell.length_b   1.000
_cell.length_c   1.000
_cell.angle_alpha   90.00
_cell.angle_beta   90.00
_cell.angle_gamma   90.00
#
_symmetry.space_group_name_H-M   'P 1'
#
loop_
_entity.id
_entity.type
_entity.pdbx_description
1 polymer ?
#
loop_
_entity_poly.entity_id
_entity_poly.type
_entity_poly.pdbx_seq_one_letter_code
_entity_poly.pdbx_strand_id
1 'polypeptide(L)'
;MRMLFAFAAFAGCLLGLVSTQTTCDTGLLLGCEANFTDTLQLSGANWHDPETFRQDVERLLQYPGVQGLARVCRAFTWFKQCLGDNYAPCLTVSTFVTSGFKPRQGYEFVKVFNQFHFTCGAGYNTFLNNDCMSATWQLQQQTLTNCRHQFDADADRDPTNVCVYARTAMNCYETQFLIGCTNSPDPGWWACEYERLGTAVMNPQCGLRCSLPSAGGTVGK
;
A
#
# COMPACT_ATOMS: atom_id res chain seq x y z
N MET A 1 39.16 57.38 -28.35
CA MET A 1 39.74 56.84 -27.10
C MET A 1 38.72 55.88 -26.51
N ARG A 2 38.96 54.57 -26.61
CA ARG A 2 37.98 53.50 -26.35
C ARG A 2 37.88 53.23 -24.84
N MET A 3 36.67 53.33 -24.28
CA MET A 3 36.33 52.82 -22.96
C MET A 3 36.24 51.29 -23.01
N LEU A 4 37.06 50.60 -22.21
CA LEU A 4 36.94 49.17 -21.94
C LEU A 4 36.16 48.98 -20.63
N PHE A 5 34.95 48.44 -20.75
CA PHE A 5 34.19 47.90 -19.62
C PHE A 5 34.67 46.46 -19.36
N ALA A 6 35.23 46.21 -18.18
CA ALA A 6 35.56 44.88 -17.70
C ALA A 6 34.31 44.25 -17.05
N PHE A 7 33.75 43.23 -17.71
CA PHE A 7 32.73 42.36 -17.13
C PHE A 7 33.40 41.31 -16.24
N ALA A 8 33.14 41.36 -14.94
CA ALA A 8 33.50 40.30 -14.00
C ALA A 8 32.52 39.13 -14.16
N ALA A 9 33.04 37.97 -14.60
CA ALA A 9 32.27 36.73 -14.68
C ALA A 9 32.10 36.14 -13.26
N PHE A 10 30.86 36.13 -12.76
CA PHE A 10 30.48 35.33 -11.60
C PHE A 10 30.46 33.85 -12.00
N ALA A 11 31.49 33.11 -11.58
CA ALA A 11 31.51 31.66 -11.63
C ALA A 11 30.52 31.11 -10.58
N GLY A 12 29.28 30.87 -11.01
CA GLY A 12 28.29 30.16 -10.21
C GLY A 12 28.71 28.70 -10.03
N CYS A 13 29.08 28.35 -8.80
CA CYS A 13 29.27 26.97 -8.38
C CYS A 13 27.89 26.28 -8.35
N LEU A 14 27.50 25.70 -9.48
CA LEU A 14 26.41 24.73 -9.54
C LEU A 14 26.89 23.43 -8.86
N LEU A 15 26.77 23.37 -7.54
CA LEU A 15 26.71 22.09 -6.84
C LEU A 15 25.39 21.42 -7.27
N GLY A 16 25.45 20.71 -8.40
CA GLY A 16 24.46 19.69 -8.70
C GLY A 16 24.52 18.67 -7.58
N LEU A 17 23.45 18.59 -6.78
CA LEU A 17 23.16 17.39 -6.01
C LEU A 17 23.00 16.27 -7.04
N VAL A 18 24.08 15.54 -7.30
CA VAL A 18 23.99 14.22 -7.90
C VAL A 18 23.25 13.39 -6.85
N SER A 19 21.94 13.27 -7.02
CA SER A 19 21.18 12.17 -6.44
C SER A 19 21.92 10.91 -6.85
N THR A 20 22.67 10.30 -5.92
CA THR A 20 23.11 8.92 -6.09
C THR A 20 21.81 8.14 -6.17
N GLN A 21 21.37 7.82 -7.38
CA GLN A 21 20.24 6.94 -7.58
C GLN A 21 20.66 5.59 -7.01
N THR A 22 20.35 5.36 -5.75
CA THR A 22 20.59 4.08 -5.08
C THR A 22 19.77 3.06 -5.85
N THR A 23 20.43 2.28 -6.70
CA THR A 23 19.82 1.12 -7.35
C THR A 23 19.50 0.09 -6.28
N CYS A 24 18.41 -0.64 -6.42
CA CYS A 24 18.05 -1.67 -5.44
C CYS A 24 19.17 -2.71 -5.28
N ASP A 25 19.66 -2.89 -4.07
CA ASP A 25 20.43 -4.07 -3.68
C ASP A 25 19.49 -5.26 -3.51
N THR A 26 19.41 -6.11 -4.53
CA THR A 26 18.55 -7.30 -4.52
C THR A 26 18.99 -8.36 -3.52
N GLY A 27 20.28 -8.40 -3.16
CA GLY A 27 20.78 -9.29 -2.11
C GLY A 27 20.28 -8.86 -0.74
N LEU A 28 20.31 -7.55 -0.46
CA LEU A 28 19.72 -6.98 0.76
C LEU A 28 18.20 -7.19 0.80
N LEU A 29 17.51 -6.99 -0.33
CA LEU A 29 16.06 -7.25 -0.44
C LEU A 29 15.69 -8.68 -0.03
N LEU A 30 16.37 -9.69 -0.61
CA LEU A 30 16.13 -11.09 -0.29
C LEU A 30 16.46 -11.42 1.19
N GLY A 31 17.52 -10.83 1.74
CA GLY A 31 17.87 -11.01 3.15
C GLY A 31 16.82 -10.42 4.10
N CYS A 32 16.33 -9.22 3.82
CA CYS A 32 15.28 -8.58 4.61
C CYS A 32 13.92 -9.30 4.46
N GLU A 33 13.62 -9.77 3.27
CA GLU A 33 12.41 -10.55 2.99
C GLU A 33 12.37 -11.88 3.77
N ALA A 34 13.47 -12.61 3.81
CA ALA A 34 13.53 -13.89 4.52
C ALA A 34 13.19 -13.75 6.01
N ASN A 35 13.67 -12.69 6.67
CA ASN A 35 13.32 -12.43 8.07
C ASN A 35 11.88 -11.88 8.21
N PHE A 36 11.41 -11.08 7.25
CA PHE A 36 10.02 -10.60 7.26
C PHE A 36 9.04 -11.79 7.21
N THR A 37 9.25 -12.74 6.30
CA THR A 37 8.41 -13.93 6.16
C THR A 37 8.53 -14.87 7.36
N ASP A 38 9.74 -15.07 7.91
CA ASP A 38 9.97 -15.86 9.13
C ASP A 38 9.27 -15.25 10.37
N THR A 39 9.39 -13.94 10.57
CA THR A 39 8.73 -13.21 11.67
C THR A 39 7.21 -13.36 11.62
N LEU A 40 6.65 -13.36 10.41
CA LEU A 40 5.22 -13.56 10.19
C LEU A 40 4.80 -15.04 10.15
N GLN A 41 5.76 -15.97 10.22
CA GLN A 41 5.55 -17.41 10.08
C GLN A 41 4.84 -17.78 8.78
N LEU A 42 5.19 -17.09 7.69
CA LEU A 42 4.72 -17.42 6.35
C LEU A 42 5.61 -18.55 5.82
N SER A 43 5.08 -19.77 5.75
CA SER A 43 5.87 -20.97 5.47
C SER A 43 6.41 -20.97 4.03
N GLY A 44 7.68 -20.60 3.82
CA GLY A 44 8.59 -21.04 2.73
C GLY A 44 8.19 -20.81 1.26
N ALA A 45 6.97 -20.37 1.00
CA ALA A 45 6.45 -19.77 -0.21
C ALA A 45 5.60 -18.61 0.33
N ASN A 46 5.73 -17.36 -0.10
CA ASN A 46 5.01 -16.87 -1.28
C ASN A 46 5.55 -15.51 -1.74
N TRP A 47 6.80 -15.15 -1.45
CA TRP A 47 7.40 -13.96 -2.06
C TRP A 47 7.50 -14.06 -3.59
N HIS A 48 7.34 -15.27 -4.14
CA HIS A 48 7.20 -15.50 -5.57
C HIS A 48 5.73 -15.57 -6.06
N ASP A 49 4.76 -15.50 -5.15
CA ASP A 49 3.33 -15.48 -5.43
C ASP A 49 2.61 -14.37 -4.62
N PRO A 50 2.42 -13.18 -5.23
CA PRO A 50 1.84 -12.04 -4.53
C PRO A 50 0.43 -12.30 -3.99
N GLU A 51 -0.36 -13.18 -4.65
CA GLU A 51 -1.71 -13.50 -4.21
C GLU A 51 -1.66 -14.23 -2.87
N THR A 52 -0.90 -15.32 -2.83
CA THR A 52 -0.82 -16.15 -1.63
C THR A 52 -0.09 -15.39 -0.51
N PHE A 53 0.92 -14.58 -0.83
CA PHE A 53 1.55 -13.66 0.12
C PHE A 53 0.52 -12.71 0.76
N ARG A 54 -0.32 -12.06 -0.05
CA ARG A 54 -1.36 -11.19 0.47
C ARG A 54 -2.32 -11.96 1.37
N GLN A 55 -2.83 -13.11 0.93
CA GLN A 55 -3.78 -13.91 1.71
C GLN A 55 -3.19 -14.31 3.06
N ASP A 56 -1.91 -14.68 3.09
CA ASP A 56 -1.21 -15.05 4.30
C ASP A 56 -1.07 -13.88 5.28
N VAL A 57 -0.71 -12.69 4.79
CA VAL A 57 -0.61 -11.50 5.65
C VAL A 57 -1.99 -10.98 6.07
N GLU A 58 -2.98 -10.99 5.17
CA GLU A 58 -4.37 -10.61 5.49
C GLU A 58 -5.01 -11.56 6.51
N ARG A 59 -4.62 -12.85 6.51
CA ARG A 59 -5.04 -13.81 7.56
C ARG A 59 -4.57 -13.38 8.94
N LEU A 60 -3.43 -12.70 9.04
CA LEU A 60 -2.96 -12.16 10.31
C LEU A 60 -3.86 -11.04 10.83
N LEU A 61 -4.51 -10.26 9.96
CA LEU A 61 -5.46 -9.21 10.36
C LEU A 61 -6.76 -9.77 10.95
N GLN A 62 -7.04 -11.07 10.73
CA GLN A 62 -8.21 -11.76 11.27
C GLN A 62 -8.04 -12.19 12.73
N TYR A 63 -6.81 -12.14 13.27
CA TYR A 63 -6.58 -12.50 14.67
C TYR A 63 -7.34 -11.52 15.57
N PRO A 64 -8.06 -12.02 16.60
CA PRO A 64 -8.89 -11.18 17.44
C PRO A 64 -8.15 -9.99 18.05
N GLY A 65 -8.78 -8.83 17.99
CA GLY A 65 -8.24 -7.57 18.49
C GLY A 65 -6.98 -7.13 17.75
N VAL A 66 -6.08 -6.50 18.49
CA VAL A 66 -4.96 -5.73 17.92
C VAL A 66 -3.70 -6.56 17.65
N GLN A 67 -3.67 -7.82 18.12
CA GLN A 67 -2.45 -8.63 18.11
C GLN A 67 -1.95 -8.93 16.69
N GLY A 68 -2.88 -9.29 15.81
CA GLY A 68 -2.61 -9.57 14.41
C GLY A 68 -2.02 -8.35 13.68
N LEU A 69 -2.72 -7.22 13.78
CA LEU A 69 -2.28 -5.95 13.23
C LEU A 69 -0.91 -5.54 13.77
N ALA A 70 -0.71 -5.58 15.09
CA ALA A 70 0.56 -5.20 15.71
C ALA A 70 1.72 -6.09 15.25
N ARG A 71 1.48 -7.39 15.02
CA ARG A 71 2.47 -8.33 14.46
C ARG A 71 2.86 -7.95 13.03
N VAL A 72 1.87 -7.74 12.16
CA VAL A 72 2.10 -7.30 10.77
C VAL A 72 2.88 -5.98 10.74
N CYS A 73 2.44 -4.99 11.50
CA CYS A 73 3.05 -3.67 11.48
C CYS A 73 4.44 -3.62 12.10
N ARG A 74 4.74 -4.48 13.07
CA ARG A 74 6.09 -4.65 13.60
C ARG A 74 7.02 -5.26 12.55
N ALA A 75 6.61 -6.36 11.92
CA ALA A 75 7.40 -6.99 10.86
C ALA A 75 7.64 -6.03 9.70
N PHE A 76 6.60 -5.29 9.29
CA PHE A 76 6.68 -4.31 8.21
C PHE A 76 7.63 -3.15 8.53
N THR A 77 7.54 -2.62 9.76
CA THR A 77 8.48 -1.58 10.23
C THR A 77 9.92 -2.09 10.23
N TRP A 78 10.15 -3.32 10.69
CA TRP A 78 11.47 -3.94 10.66
C TRP A 78 11.97 -4.12 9.23
N PHE A 79 11.13 -4.59 8.30
CA PHE A 79 11.49 -4.76 6.89
C PHE A 79 11.93 -3.44 6.24
N LYS A 80 11.17 -2.36 6.50
CA LYS A 80 11.56 -1.00 6.07
C LYS A 80 12.91 -0.58 6.64
N GLN A 81 13.16 -0.83 7.92
CA GLN A 81 14.41 -0.48 8.60
C GLN A 81 15.60 -1.30 8.09
N CYS A 82 15.38 -2.59 7.81
CA CYS A 82 16.39 -3.49 7.26
C CYS A 82 16.88 -3.00 5.89
N LEU A 83 15.97 -2.53 5.03
CA LEU A 83 16.33 -1.98 3.72
C LEU A 83 16.92 -0.57 3.80
N GLY A 84 16.49 0.25 4.77
CA GLY A 84 16.95 1.63 4.91
C GLY A 84 16.76 2.42 3.61
N ASP A 85 17.83 3.02 3.11
CA ASP A 85 17.83 3.81 1.87
C ASP A 85 17.52 2.97 0.62
N ASN A 86 17.64 1.63 0.68
CA ASN A 86 17.25 0.73 -0.40
C ASN A 86 15.74 0.49 -0.47
N TYR A 87 14.94 0.93 0.52
CA TYR A 87 13.51 0.63 0.53
C TYR A 87 12.78 1.19 -0.70
N ALA A 88 12.91 2.49 -0.96
CA ALA A 88 12.23 3.15 -2.07
C ALA A 88 12.63 2.57 -3.45
N PRO A 89 13.93 2.36 -3.78
CA PRO A 89 14.29 1.76 -5.06
C PRO A 89 13.96 0.27 -5.16
N CYS A 90 13.91 -0.47 -4.05
CA CYS A 90 13.58 -1.90 -4.09
C CYS A 90 12.08 -2.19 -4.21
N LEU A 91 11.22 -1.38 -3.59
CA LEU A 91 9.78 -1.60 -3.60
C LEU A 91 9.11 -0.90 -4.79
N THR A 92 9.59 -1.22 -6.00
CA THR A 92 9.04 -0.70 -7.26
C THR A 92 8.69 -1.85 -8.21
N VAL A 93 7.66 -1.63 -9.04
CA VAL A 93 7.24 -2.61 -10.06
C VAL A 93 8.41 -2.96 -10.99
N SER A 94 9.22 -1.98 -11.37
CA SER A 94 10.41 -2.18 -12.21
C SER A 94 11.40 -3.15 -11.57
N THR A 95 11.70 -2.99 -10.28
CA THR A 95 12.64 -3.88 -9.57
C THR A 95 12.14 -5.31 -9.52
N PHE A 96 10.85 -5.52 -9.26
CA PHE A 96 10.27 -6.87 -9.31
C PHE A 96 10.36 -7.46 -10.72
N VAL A 97 10.01 -6.69 -11.76
CA VAL A 97 10.09 -7.18 -13.15
C VAL A 97 11.53 -7.54 -13.55
N THR A 98 12.51 -6.70 -13.21
CA THR A 98 13.92 -7.00 -13.49
C THR A 98 14.45 -8.20 -12.72
N SER A 99 13.80 -8.56 -11.61
CA SER A 99 14.12 -9.74 -10.80
C SER A 99 13.41 -11.02 -11.29
N GLY A 100 12.75 -10.98 -12.46
CA GLY A 100 12.15 -12.15 -13.11
C GLY A 100 10.64 -12.34 -12.89
N PHE A 101 9.98 -11.41 -12.19
CA PHE A 101 8.53 -11.45 -12.01
C PHE A 101 7.79 -10.97 -13.26
N LYS A 102 6.59 -11.50 -13.50
CA LYS A 102 5.71 -10.94 -14.53
C LYS A 102 5.29 -9.52 -14.12
N PRO A 103 5.08 -8.59 -15.07
CA PRO A 103 4.64 -7.22 -14.76
C PRO A 103 3.46 -7.15 -13.79
N ARG A 104 2.44 -8.00 -13.98
CA ARG A 104 1.29 -8.05 -13.09
C ARG A 104 1.65 -8.45 -11.65
N GLN A 105 2.54 -9.42 -11.47
CA GLN A 105 2.98 -9.83 -10.14
C GLN A 105 3.74 -8.69 -9.42
N GLY A 106 4.57 -7.94 -10.17
CA GLY A 106 5.24 -6.76 -9.63
C GLY A 106 4.26 -5.70 -9.14
N TYR A 107 3.18 -5.45 -9.89
CA TYR A 107 2.09 -4.59 -9.43
C TYR A 107 1.43 -5.12 -8.17
N GLU A 108 1.01 -6.39 -8.13
CA GLU A 108 0.36 -6.98 -6.96
C GLU A 108 1.21 -6.88 -5.69
N PHE A 109 2.53 -7.10 -5.76
CA PHE A 109 3.40 -6.89 -4.60
C PHE A 109 3.35 -5.45 -4.12
N VAL A 110 3.56 -4.48 -5.02
CA VAL A 110 3.55 -3.05 -4.65
C VAL A 110 2.18 -2.63 -4.09
N LYS A 111 1.07 -3.20 -4.60
CA LYS A 111 -0.28 -2.99 -4.03
C LYS A 111 -0.31 -3.36 -2.54
N VAL A 112 0.15 -4.56 -2.21
CA VAL A 112 0.16 -5.09 -0.83
C VAL A 112 1.02 -4.21 0.08
N PHE A 113 2.21 -3.81 -0.36
CA PHE A 113 3.08 -2.92 0.40
C PHE A 113 2.46 -1.53 0.64
N ASN A 114 1.76 -0.96 -0.35
CA ASN A 114 1.04 0.30 -0.19
C ASN A 114 -0.15 0.19 0.78
N GLN A 115 -0.86 -0.92 0.73
CA GLN A 115 -1.92 -1.25 1.68
C GLN A 115 -1.39 -1.33 3.12
N PHE A 116 -0.22 -1.94 3.33
CA PHE A 116 0.41 -1.99 4.65
C PHE A 116 1.02 -0.67 5.10
N HIS A 117 1.51 0.16 4.18
CA HIS A 117 1.91 1.53 4.53
C HIS A 117 0.77 2.31 5.18
N PHE A 118 -0.45 2.15 4.67
CA PHE A 118 -1.63 2.76 5.27
C PHE A 118 -2.07 2.05 6.54
N THR A 119 -2.25 0.74 6.48
CA THR A 119 -2.72 -0.08 7.60
C THR A 119 -1.85 0.11 8.85
N CYS A 120 -0.53 0.23 8.66
CA CYS A 120 0.45 0.43 9.73
C CYS A 120 0.87 1.89 9.94
N GLY A 121 0.25 2.81 9.21
CA GLY A 121 0.46 4.25 9.31
C GLY A 121 -0.86 4.95 9.64
N ALA A 122 -1.39 5.71 8.68
CA ALA A 122 -2.58 6.53 8.88
C ALA A 122 -3.85 5.74 9.26
N GLY A 123 -3.97 4.49 8.82
CA GLY A 123 -5.10 3.61 9.13
C GLY A 123 -4.97 2.86 10.45
N TYR A 124 -3.81 2.87 11.10
CA TYR A 124 -3.54 2.03 12.27
C TYR A 124 -4.50 2.33 13.43
N ASN A 125 -4.66 3.61 13.78
CA ASN A 125 -5.53 4.02 14.89
C ASN A 125 -7.01 3.73 14.62
N THR A 126 -7.47 3.89 13.38
CA THR A 126 -8.86 3.54 13.04
C THR A 126 -9.11 2.05 13.22
N PHE A 127 -8.16 1.20 12.82
CA PHE A 127 -8.29 -0.24 13.05
C PHE A 127 -8.30 -0.56 14.56
N LEU A 128 -7.39 0.04 15.34
CA LEU A 128 -7.30 -0.19 16.79
C LEU A 128 -8.53 0.26 17.56
N ASN A 129 -9.15 1.37 17.17
CA ASN A 129 -10.28 1.96 17.89
C ASN A 129 -11.62 1.28 17.58
N ASN A 130 -11.63 0.25 16.72
CA ASN A 130 -12.82 -0.45 16.29
C ASN A 130 -12.62 -1.97 16.47
N ASP A 131 -13.07 -2.53 17.59
CA ASP A 131 -12.85 -3.94 17.96
C ASP A 131 -13.46 -4.97 16.98
N CYS A 132 -14.39 -4.53 16.13
CA CYS A 132 -15.05 -5.33 15.10
C CYS A 132 -14.20 -5.56 13.84
N MET A 133 -13.07 -4.86 13.68
CA MET A 133 -12.30 -4.85 12.42
C MET A 133 -11.76 -6.25 12.06
N SER A 134 -11.13 -6.95 12.99
CA SER A 134 -10.59 -8.30 12.75
C SER A 134 -11.69 -9.32 12.45
N ALA A 135 -12.80 -9.24 13.18
CA ALA A 135 -13.96 -10.12 12.97
C ALA A 135 -14.61 -9.87 11.61
N THR A 136 -14.74 -8.60 11.21
CA THR A 136 -15.23 -8.19 9.89
C THR A 136 -14.34 -8.75 8.79
N TRP A 137 -13.02 -8.61 8.93
CA TRP A 137 -12.07 -9.17 7.98
C TRP A 137 -12.26 -10.68 7.81
N GLN A 138 -12.37 -11.39 8.92
CA GLN A 138 -12.55 -12.83 8.94
C GLN A 138 -13.85 -13.25 8.25
N LEU A 139 -14.97 -12.62 8.61
CA LEU A 139 -16.30 -12.95 8.10
C LEU A 139 -16.46 -12.58 6.62
N GLN A 140 -15.81 -11.49 6.17
CA GLN A 140 -15.96 -10.95 4.82
C GLN A 140 -14.79 -11.31 3.89
N GLN A 141 -13.82 -12.13 4.33
CA GLN A 141 -12.61 -12.44 3.56
C GLN A 141 -12.90 -12.84 2.10
N GLN A 142 -13.86 -13.74 1.89
CA GLN A 142 -14.21 -14.20 0.54
C GLN A 142 -14.85 -13.07 -0.28
N THR A 143 -15.72 -12.26 0.32
CA THR A 143 -16.35 -11.11 -0.34
C THR A 143 -15.29 -10.08 -0.75
N LEU A 144 -14.37 -9.73 0.15
CA LEU A 144 -13.27 -8.79 -0.11
C LEU A 144 -12.34 -9.29 -1.22
N THR A 145 -12.04 -10.59 -1.21
CA THR A 145 -11.27 -11.26 -2.27
C THR A 145 -11.99 -11.18 -3.62
N ASN A 146 -13.31 -11.40 -3.62
CA ASN A 146 -14.13 -11.29 -4.82
C ASN A 146 -14.22 -9.85 -5.34
N CYS A 147 -14.36 -8.83 -4.46
CA CYS A 147 -14.39 -7.42 -4.85
C CYS A 147 -13.17 -7.07 -5.73
N ARG A 148 -11.99 -7.51 -5.28
CA ARG A 148 -10.72 -7.27 -5.94
C ARG A 148 -10.57 -8.07 -7.24
N HIS A 149 -10.88 -9.37 -7.21
CA HIS A 149 -10.80 -10.19 -8.43
C HIS A 149 -11.76 -9.73 -9.51
N GLN A 150 -12.95 -9.25 -9.14
CA GLN A 150 -13.88 -8.63 -10.08
C GLN A 150 -13.29 -7.36 -10.69
N PHE A 151 -12.70 -6.48 -9.88
CA PHE A 151 -12.00 -5.31 -10.41
C PHE A 151 -10.88 -5.69 -11.37
N ASP A 152 -10.02 -6.62 -10.99
CA ASP A 152 -8.92 -7.09 -11.83
C ASP A 152 -9.42 -7.66 -13.17
N ALA A 153 -10.48 -8.48 -13.14
CA ALA A 153 -11.08 -9.05 -14.34
C ALA A 153 -11.80 -8.01 -15.22
N ASP A 154 -12.50 -7.05 -14.62
CA ASP A 154 -13.20 -5.99 -15.33
C ASP A 154 -12.22 -4.99 -15.95
N ALA A 155 -11.16 -4.64 -15.22
CA ALA A 155 -10.08 -3.77 -15.72
C ALA A 155 -9.31 -4.42 -16.88
N ASP A 156 -9.08 -5.73 -16.83
CA ASP A 156 -8.44 -6.48 -17.92
C ASP A 156 -9.35 -6.55 -19.16
N ARG A 157 -10.67 -6.68 -18.94
CA ARG A 157 -11.67 -6.79 -20.03
C ARG A 157 -11.96 -5.45 -20.69
N ASP A 158 -12.10 -4.39 -19.92
CA ASP A 158 -12.41 -3.04 -20.40
C ASP A 158 -11.57 -1.96 -19.66
N PRO A 159 -10.33 -1.73 -20.12
CA PRO A 159 -9.46 -0.74 -19.52
C PRO A 159 -10.00 0.70 -19.60
N THR A 160 -10.96 0.99 -20.49
CA THR A 160 -11.48 2.36 -20.67
C THR A 160 -12.33 2.82 -19.48
N ASN A 161 -12.93 1.85 -18.77
CA ASN A 161 -13.76 2.09 -17.59
C ASN A 161 -13.05 1.74 -16.27
N VAL A 162 -11.73 1.59 -16.27
CA VAL A 162 -10.95 1.13 -15.10
C VAL A 162 -11.19 1.97 -13.84
N CYS A 163 -11.40 3.28 -13.97
CA CYS A 163 -11.67 4.15 -12.83
C CYS A 163 -13.07 3.93 -12.22
N VAL A 164 -14.04 3.50 -13.03
CA VAL A 164 -15.36 3.09 -12.55
C VAL A 164 -15.21 1.78 -11.78
N TYR A 165 -14.50 0.79 -12.33
CA TYR A 165 -14.29 -0.49 -11.67
C TYR A 165 -13.49 -0.37 -10.37
N ALA A 166 -12.47 0.49 -10.33
CA ALA A 166 -11.71 0.76 -9.12
C ALA A 166 -12.61 1.36 -8.02
N ARG A 167 -13.51 2.29 -8.38
CA ARG A 167 -14.52 2.82 -7.44
C ARG A 167 -15.49 1.74 -6.98
N THR A 168 -15.91 0.84 -7.86
CA THR A 168 -16.77 -0.30 -7.48
C THR A 168 -16.08 -1.20 -6.45
N ALA A 169 -14.80 -1.53 -6.64
CA ALA A 169 -14.04 -2.30 -5.65
C ALA A 169 -13.90 -1.57 -4.31
N MET A 170 -13.57 -0.27 -4.33
CA MET A 170 -13.49 0.55 -3.11
C MET A 170 -14.82 0.54 -2.34
N ASN A 171 -15.94 0.78 -3.03
CA ASN A 171 -17.28 0.76 -2.42
C ASN A 171 -17.65 -0.63 -1.89
N CYS A 172 -17.17 -1.69 -2.55
CA CYS A 172 -17.37 -3.07 -2.11
C CYS A 172 -16.69 -3.32 -0.75
N TYR A 173 -15.42 -2.89 -0.59
CA TYR A 173 -14.70 -2.93 0.68
C TYR A 173 -15.38 -2.08 1.76
N GLU A 174 -15.71 -0.82 1.45
CA GLU A 174 -16.40 0.09 2.35
C GLU A 174 -17.69 -0.53 2.89
N THR A 175 -18.53 -1.07 2.00
CA THR A 175 -19.80 -1.69 2.35
C THR A 175 -19.62 -2.86 3.31
N GLN A 176 -18.65 -3.74 3.06
CA GLN A 176 -18.41 -4.89 3.94
C GLN A 176 -18.01 -4.46 5.35
N PHE A 177 -17.23 -3.39 5.47
CA PHE A 177 -16.83 -2.88 6.78
C PHE A 177 -17.93 -2.09 7.48
N LEU A 178 -18.79 -1.38 6.76
CA LEU A 178 -19.99 -0.79 7.36
C LEU A 178 -21.00 -1.84 7.86
N ILE A 179 -21.08 -2.99 7.18
CA ILE A 179 -21.91 -4.13 7.61
C ILE A 179 -21.32 -4.82 8.84
N GLY A 180 -20.01 -5.09 8.85
CA GLY A 180 -19.35 -5.80 9.95
C GLY A 180 -19.07 -4.95 11.19
N CYS A 181 -19.03 -3.62 11.01
CA CYS A 181 -18.75 -2.65 12.06
C CYS A 181 -19.81 -1.54 12.12
N THR A 182 -21.03 -1.87 12.51
CA THR A 182 -22.16 -0.92 12.48
C THR A 182 -22.09 0.22 13.50
N ASN A 183 -21.20 0.14 14.49
CA ASN A 183 -21.10 1.12 15.58
C ASN A 183 -20.34 2.40 15.20
N SER A 184 -19.62 2.40 14.09
CA SER A 184 -18.85 3.56 13.61
C SER A 184 -18.80 3.58 12.08
N PRO A 185 -18.80 4.76 11.45
CA PRO A 185 -18.51 4.90 10.03
C PRO A 185 -17.01 4.76 9.68
N ASP A 186 -16.09 4.87 10.66
CA ASP A 186 -14.65 4.86 10.41
C ASP A 186 -14.12 3.57 9.75
N PRO A 187 -14.62 2.37 10.11
CA PRO A 187 -14.28 1.11 9.44
C PRO A 187 -14.55 1.12 7.93
N GLY A 188 -15.64 1.74 7.50
CA GLY A 188 -15.98 1.87 6.08
C GLY A 188 -14.94 2.71 5.33
N TRP A 189 -14.61 3.89 5.87
CA TRP A 189 -13.56 4.75 5.32
C TRP A 189 -12.20 4.04 5.27
N TRP A 190 -11.84 3.35 6.36
CA TRP A 190 -10.60 2.62 6.46
C TRP A 190 -10.49 1.58 5.34
N ALA A 191 -11.55 0.80 5.12
CA ALA A 191 -11.58 -0.26 4.10
C ALA A 191 -11.56 0.32 2.68
N CYS A 192 -12.24 1.44 2.47
CA CYS A 192 -12.15 2.18 1.23
C CYS A 192 -10.70 2.60 0.94
N GLU A 193 -10.00 3.20 1.92
CA GLU A 193 -8.62 3.67 1.75
C GLU A 193 -7.64 2.52 1.51
N TYR A 194 -7.84 1.39 2.21
CA TYR A 194 -7.10 0.16 1.95
C TYR A 194 -7.20 -0.25 0.47
N GLU A 195 -8.40 -0.36 -0.08
CA GLU A 195 -8.58 -0.75 -1.49
C GLU A 195 -8.15 0.35 -2.48
N ARG A 196 -8.34 1.62 -2.12
CA ARG A 196 -7.89 2.76 -2.93
C ARG A 196 -6.38 2.72 -3.16
N LEU A 197 -5.60 2.40 -2.13
CA LEU A 197 -4.15 2.36 -2.23
C LEU A 197 -3.63 1.19 -3.06
N GLY A 198 -4.35 0.05 -3.04
CA GLY A 198 -4.09 -1.06 -3.95
C GLY A 198 -4.42 -0.69 -5.40
N THR A 199 -5.65 -0.23 -5.67
CA THR A 199 -6.09 0.10 -7.03
C THR A 199 -5.30 1.24 -7.67
N ALA A 200 -4.82 2.21 -6.88
CA ALA A 200 -4.02 3.35 -7.35
C ALA A 200 -2.62 2.98 -7.88
N VAL A 201 -2.07 1.80 -7.55
CA VAL A 201 -0.73 1.40 -8.04
C VAL A 201 -0.72 1.24 -9.56
N MET A 202 -1.77 0.63 -10.11
CA MET A 202 -1.94 0.47 -11.56
C MET A 202 -2.71 1.64 -12.18
N ASN A 203 -3.47 2.38 -11.38
CA ASN A 203 -4.44 3.37 -11.87
C ASN A 203 -4.32 4.75 -11.19
N PRO A 204 -3.12 5.36 -11.16
CA PRO A 204 -2.92 6.65 -10.51
C PRO A 204 -3.75 7.79 -11.15
N GLN A 205 -4.19 7.63 -12.41
CA GLN A 205 -5.00 8.59 -13.14
C GLN A 205 -6.44 8.76 -12.60
N CYS A 206 -6.94 7.81 -11.80
CA CYS A 206 -8.38 7.75 -11.49
C CYS A 206 -8.87 8.75 -10.45
N GLY A 207 -7.99 9.55 -9.82
CA GLY A 207 -8.38 10.62 -8.88
C GLY A 207 -9.27 10.16 -7.72
N LEU A 208 -9.18 8.88 -7.36
CA LEU A 208 -10.08 8.22 -6.40
C LEU A 208 -9.87 8.79 -4.99
N ARG A 209 -10.96 8.84 -4.21
CA ARG A 209 -10.98 9.34 -2.83
C ARG A 209 -12.02 8.57 -2.04
N CYS A 210 -11.75 8.35 -0.76
CA CYS A 210 -12.72 7.86 0.20
C CYS A 210 -13.33 9.03 0.94
N SER A 211 -14.64 8.96 1.18
CA SER A 211 -15.33 9.95 1.99
C SER A 211 -14.89 9.78 3.43
N LEU A 212 -14.22 10.79 3.99
CA LEU A 212 -13.96 10.79 5.42
C LEU A 212 -15.31 10.66 6.14
N PRO A 213 -15.40 9.83 7.19
CA PRO A 213 -16.55 9.88 8.08
C PRO A 213 -16.63 11.32 8.56
N SER A 214 -17.80 11.94 8.45
CA SER A 214 -18.00 13.26 9.02
C SER A 214 -17.68 13.15 10.51
N ALA A 215 -16.47 13.57 10.90
CA ALA A 215 -16.17 13.84 12.28
C ALA A 215 -17.29 14.76 12.74
N GLY A 216 -17.99 14.39 13.80
CA GLY A 216 -18.92 15.27 14.48
C GLY A 216 -18.15 16.49 14.98
N GLY A 217 -17.80 17.40 14.08
CA GLY A 217 -17.47 18.76 14.41
C GLY A 217 -18.75 19.33 14.98
N THR A 218 -18.72 19.61 16.28
CA THR A 218 -19.55 20.67 16.84
C THR A 218 -19.32 21.93 16.02
N VAL A 219 -20.09 22.12 14.96
CA VAL A 219 -20.47 23.44 14.52
C VAL A 219 -21.34 23.97 15.65
N GLY A 220 -20.79 24.95 16.37
CA GLY A 220 -21.49 25.61 17.46
C GLY A 220 -22.90 26.01 17.02
N LYS A 221 -23.83 25.90 17.98
CA LYS A 221 -25.09 26.63 17.92
C LYS A 221 -24.84 28.12 17.73
#